data_AF-Q0ZLC3-F1
#
_entry.id   AF-Q0ZLC3-F1
#
_cell.length_a   1.000
_cell.length_b   1.000
_cell.length_c   1.000
_cell.angle_alpha   90.00
_cell.angle_beta   90.00
_cell.angle_gamma   90.00
#
_symmetry.space_group_name_H-M   'P 1'
#
loop_
_entity.id
_entity.type
_entity.pdbx_description
1 polymer ?
#
loop_
_entity_poly.entity_id
_entity_poly.type
_entity_poly.pdbx_seq_one_letter_code
_entity_poly.pdbx_strand_id
1 'polypeptide(L)'
;DIGDIVRGRDLFYGNDEEKKQRDKIEKNLQKIFGNIYNEVMRGKNGQKSALQKRYENDTANYSKLREDWWTANRHTVWEALTCDARDNAEYFRRTCGDEKTGTLTPNKCRCDKEKSANADQVPTYFDYVPQFLR
;
A
#
# COMPACT_ATOMS: atom_id res chain seq x y z
N ASP A 1 9.18 0.49 -0.62
CA ASP A 1 9.53 -0.60 0.32
C ASP A 1 8.45 -0.95 1.33
N ILE A 2 7.87 0.01 2.07
CA ILE A 2 6.78 -0.30 3.05
C ILE A 2 5.67 -1.18 2.45
N GLY A 3 5.22 -0.87 1.22
CA GLY A 3 4.22 -1.67 0.54
C GLY A 3 4.65 -3.12 0.26
N ASP A 4 5.93 -3.37 0.01
CA ASP A 4 6.43 -4.74 -0.16
C ASP A 4 6.51 -5.50 1.16
N ILE A 5 6.89 -4.83 2.26
CA ILE A 5 6.86 -5.42 3.59
C ILE A 5 5.42 -5.82 3.94
N VAL A 6 4.46 -4.91 3.79
CA VAL A 6 3.04 -5.18 4.04
C VAL A 6 2.53 -6.34 3.20
N ARG A 7 2.93 -6.42 1.92
CA ARG A 7 2.51 -7.47 0.98
C ARG A 7 3.32 -8.77 1.07
N GLY A 8 4.34 -8.84 1.91
CA GLY A 8 5.23 -10.01 2.01
C GLY A 8 6.08 -10.24 0.75
N ARG A 9 6.44 -9.17 0.03
CA ARG A 9 7.26 -9.18 -1.20
C ARG A 9 8.65 -8.57 -1.01
N ASP A 10 8.99 -8.17 0.21
CA ASP A 10 10.28 -7.56 0.52
C ASP A 10 11.43 -8.58 0.44
N LEU A 11 12.48 -8.22 -0.29
CA LEU A 11 13.66 -9.01 -0.61
C LEU A 11 14.86 -8.62 0.27
N PHE A 12 14.69 -7.75 1.26
CA PHE A 12 15.80 -7.34 2.12
C PHE A 12 16.26 -8.52 2.98
N TYR A 13 17.42 -9.10 2.68
CA TYR A 13 17.96 -10.25 3.41
C TYR A 13 18.66 -9.88 4.72
N GLY A 14 19.35 -8.73 4.75
CA GLY A 14 20.01 -8.17 5.93
C GLY A 14 21.09 -9.06 6.55
N ASN A 15 21.62 -8.62 7.70
CA ASN A 15 22.43 -9.47 8.60
C ASN A 15 21.53 -10.35 9.50
N ASP A 16 22.14 -11.20 10.34
CA ASP A 16 21.39 -12.12 11.20
C ASP A 16 20.45 -11.43 12.21
N GLU A 17 20.80 -10.23 12.68
CA GLU A 17 19.97 -9.46 13.61
C GLU A 17 18.76 -8.87 12.88
N GLU A 18 18.98 -8.25 11.72
CA GLU A 18 17.94 -7.69 10.87
C GLU A 18 16.96 -8.77 10.39
N LYS A 19 17.48 -9.96 10.04
CA LYS A 19 16.67 -11.12 9.67
C LYS A 19 15.71 -11.52 10.79
N LYS A 20 16.18 -11.57 12.05
CA LYS A 20 15.32 -11.87 13.21
C LYS A 20 14.23 -10.81 13.41
N GLN A 21 14.56 -9.54 13.21
CA GLN A 21 13.57 -8.46 13.30
C GLN A 21 12.53 -8.57 12.17
N ARG A 22 12.95 -8.85 10.94
CA ARG A 22 12.06 -9.08 9.81
C ARG A 22 11.13 -10.26 10.05
N ASP A 23 11.65 -11.39 10.55
CA ASP A 23 10.84 -12.55 10.90
C ASP A 23 9.78 -12.23 11.97
N LYS A 24 10.11 -11.34 12.93
CA LYS A 24 9.14 -10.84 13.92
C LYS A 24 8.06 -9.97 13.29
N ILE A 25 8.43 -9.08 12.38
CA ILE A 25 7.48 -8.23 11.64
C ILE A 25 6.55 -9.11 10.79
N GLU A 26 7.10 -10.05 10.03
CA GLU A 26 6.32 -10.92 9.16
C GLU A 26 5.35 -11.82 9.96
N LYS A 27 5.79 -12.40 11.09
CA LYS A 27 4.89 -13.14 12.00
C LYS A 27 3.75 -12.29 12.54
N ASN A 28 4.03 -11.02 12.87
CA ASN A 28 2.99 -10.10 13.33
C ASN A 28 2.00 -9.75 12.21
N LEU A 29 2.50 -9.49 11.00
CA LEU A 29 1.66 -9.23 9.83
C LEU A 29 0.79 -10.44 9.50
N GLN A 30 1.35 -11.66 9.50
CA GLN A 30 0.57 -12.90 9.30
C GLN A 30 -0.55 -13.03 10.33
N LYS A 31 -0.27 -12.75 11.62
CA LYS A 31 -1.27 -12.76 12.68
C LYS A 31 -2.37 -11.72 12.46
N ILE A 32 -2.01 -10.50 12.09
CA ILE A 32 -2.97 -9.42 11.82
C ILE A 32 -3.85 -9.78 10.62
N PHE A 33 -3.25 -10.20 9.50
CA PHE A 33 -3.98 -10.56 8.29
C PHE A 33 -4.80 -11.84 8.45
N GLY A 34 -4.39 -12.78 9.31
CA GLY A 34 -5.22 -13.92 9.68
C GLY A 34 -6.49 -13.51 10.44
N ASN A 35 -6.40 -12.53 11.32
CA ASN A 35 -7.59 -11.97 11.98
C ASN A 35 -8.49 -11.23 10.98
N ILE A 36 -7.91 -10.41 10.09
CA ILE A 36 -8.66 -9.71 9.04
C ILE A 36 -9.33 -10.72 8.09
N TYR A 37 -8.63 -11.77 7.69
CA TYR A 37 -9.16 -12.85 6.87
C TYR A 37 -10.40 -13.47 7.51
N ASN A 38 -10.31 -13.84 8.79
CA ASN A 38 -11.44 -14.42 9.51
C ASN A 38 -12.65 -13.47 9.54
N GLU A 39 -12.44 -12.17 9.75
CA GLU A 39 -13.49 -11.15 9.71
C GLU A 39 -14.09 -10.97 8.31
N VAL A 40 -13.25 -10.93 7.26
CA VAL A 40 -13.68 -10.84 5.87
C VAL A 40 -14.50 -12.06 5.47
N MET A 41 -14.09 -13.26 5.89
CA MET A 41 -14.76 -14.53 5.60
C MET A 41 -16.07 -14.73 6.37
N ARG A 42 -16.24 -14.09 7.53
CA ARG A 42 -17.55 -14.01 8.21
C ARG A 42 -18.58 -13.30 7.34
N GLY A 43 -18.12 -12.34 6.52
CA GLY A 43 -18.92 -11.63 5.54
C GLY A 43 -19.88 -10.61 6.16
N LYS A 44 -20.17 -9.54 5.44
CA LYS A 44 -21.26 -8.60 5.71
C LYS A 44 -22.09 -8.42 4.44
N ASN A 45 -23.38 -8.14 4.58
CA ASN A 45 -24.25 -7.68 3.48
C ASN A 45 -24.32 -8.59 2.23
N GLY A 46 -24.38 -9.92 2.41
CA GLY A 46 -24.62 -10.87 1.31
C GLY A 46 -23.43 -11.13 0.37
N GLN A 47 -22.26 -10.52 0.60
CA GLN A 47 -21.07 -10.69 -0.25
C GLN A 47 -20.21 -11.93 0.08
N LYS A 48 -20.69 -12.80 0.98
CA LYS A 48 -19.94 -13.96 1.48
C LYS A 48 -19.45 -14.87 0.35
N SER A 49 -20.29 -15.11 -0.67
CA SER A 49 -19.93 -15.97 -1.81
C SER A 49 -18.80 -15.40 -2.67
N ALA A 50 -18.78 -14.07 -2.88
CA ALA A 50 -17.74 -13.40 -3.64
C ALA A 50 -16.41 -13.35 -2.87
N LEU A 51 -16.46 -13.03 -1.57
CA LEU A 51 -15.27 -12.99 -0.71
C LEU A 51 -14.65 -14.37 -0.53
N GLN A 52 -15.48 -15.40 -0.36
CA GLN A 52 -15.03 -16.79 -0.33
C GLN A 52 -14.36 -17.15 -1.66
N LYS A 53 -14.99 -16.91 -2.81
CA LYS A 53 -14.35 -17.16 -4.12
C LYS A 53 -12.98 -16.46 -4.28
N ARG A 54 -12.83 -15.24 -3.74
CA ARG A 54 -11.58 -14.47 -3.89
C ARG A 54 -10.46 -15.00 -3.00
N TYR A 55 -10.77 -15.35 -1.75
CA TYR A 55 -9.77 -15.63 -0.70
C TYR A 55 -9.80 -17.06 -0.15
N GLU A 56 -10.64 -17.97 -0.63
CA GLU A 56 -10.76 -19.35 -0.11
C GLU A 56 -9.43 -20.10 -0.03
N ASN A 57 -8.54 -19.88 -1.01
CA ASN A 57 -7.21 -20.50 -1.05
C ASN A 57 -6.06 -19.56 -0.60
N ASP A 58 -6.38 -18.43 0.04
CA ASP A 58 -5.41 -17.41 0.45
C ASP A 58 -5.05 -17.54 1.95
N THR A 59 -4.60 -18.71 2.38
CA THR A 59 -4.57 -19.08 3.81
C THR A 59 -3.19 -19.07 4.47
N ALA A 60 -2.09 -19.15 3.72
CA ALA A 60 -0.75 -19.20 4.30
C ALA A 60 -0.16 -17.81 4.58
N ASN A 61 -0.12 -16.95 3.55
CA ASN A 61 0.46 -15.61 3.67
C ASN A 61 -0.58 -14.50 3.48
N TYR A 62 -1.83 -14.85 3.12
CA TYR A 62 -2.87 -13.89 2.79
C TYR A 62 -2.43 -12.91 1.68
N SER A 63 -1.68 -13.40 0.68
CA SER A 63 -1.03 -12.56 -0.33
C SER A 63 -2.05 -11.73 -1.12
N LYS A 64 -3.19 -12.33 -1.50
CA LYS A 64 -4.24 -11.58 -2.23
C LYS A 64 -4.87 -10.53 -1.32
N LEU A 65 -5.21 -10.92 -0.09
CA LEU A 65 -5.80 -10.01 0.89
C LEU A 65 -4.86 -8.84 1.23
N ARG A 66 -3.56 -9.09 1.38
CA ARG A 66 -2.53 -8.06 1.62
C ARG A 66 -2.40 -7.10 0.44
N GLU A 67 -2.43 -7.61 -0.80
CA GLU A 67 -2.40 -6.79 -2.01
C GLU A 67 -3.63 -5.89 -2.15
N ASP A 68 -4.81 -6.44 -1.87
CA ASP A 68 -6.07 -5.70 -1.90
C ASP A 68 -6.13 -4.67 -0.78
N TRP A 69 -5.67 -5.03 0.43
CA TRP A 69 -5.54 -4.11 1.55
C TRP A 69 -4.58 -2.96 1.23
N TRP A 70 -3.41 -3.24 0.65
CA TRP A 70 -2.48 -2.19 0.24
C TRP A 70 -3.11 -1.26 -0.79
N THR A 71 -3.75 -1.81 -1.81
CA THR A 71 -4.41 -1.03 -2.87
C THR A 71 -5.51 -0.12 -2.29
N ALA A 72 -6.29 -0.62 -1.33
CA ALA A 72 -7.33 0.16 -0.66
C ALA A 72 -6.78 1.27 0.24
N ASN A 73 -5.64 1.07 0.91
CA ASN A 73 -5.15 1.95 1.98
C ASN A 73 -3.90 2.78 1.61
N ARG A 74 -3.24 2.53 0.47
CA ARG A 74 -1.99 3.20 0.06
C ARG A 74 -2.07 4.72 0.06
N HIS A 75 -3.24 5.30 -0.22
CA HIS A 75 -3.46 6.74 -0.21
C HIS A 75 -3.33 7.33 1.20
N THR A 76 -3.93 6.67 2.21
CA THR A 76 -3.80 7.07 3.62
C THR A 76 -2.37 6.90 4.13
N VAL A 77 -1.70 5.83 3.70
CA VAL A 77 -0.28 5.62 4.02
C VAL A 77 0.59 6.73 3.43
N TRP A 78 0.32 7.16 2.19
CA TRP A 78 1.03 8.27 1.55
C TRP A 78 0.79 9.60 2.27
N GLU A 79 -0.46 9.87 2.67
CA GLU A 79 -0.79 11.06 3.47
C GLU A 79 -0.02 11.09 4.80
N ALA A 80 0.07 9.96 5.50
CA ALA A 80 0.87 9.85 6.72
C ALA A 80 2.38 10.04 6.44
N LEU A 81 2.91 9.43 5.38
CA LEU A 81 4.32 9.53 4.99
C LEU A 81 4.73 10.98 4.67
N THR A 82 3.82 11.75 4.10
CA THR A 82 4.05 13.13 3.65
C THR A 82 3.64 14.19 4.67
N CYS A 83 3.17 13.77 5.85
CA CYS A 83 2.67 14.67 6.89
C CYS A 83 3.71 15.74 7.31
N ASP A 84 4.98 15.32 7.45
CA ASP A 84 6.10 16.16 7.87
C ASP A 84 7.01 16.61 6.70
N ALA A 85 6.57 16.42 5.45
CA ALA A 85 7.27 16.99 4.32
C ALA A 85 7.20 18.52 4.37
N ARG A 86 8.20 19.20 3.81
CA ARG A 86 8.20 20.67 3.66
C ARG A 86 6.96 21.10 2.89
N ASP A 87 6.38 22.25 3.23
CA ASP A 87 5.15 22.72 2.58
C ASP A 87 5.29 22.82 1.07
N ASN A 88 6.44 23.30 0.58
CA ASN A 88 6.78 23.39 -0.83
C ASN A 88 7.47 22.13 -1.41
N ALA A 89 7.43 20.99 -0.72
CA ALA A 89 8.02 19.76 -1.24
C ALA A 89 7.22 19.24 -2.43
N GLU A 90 7.93 18.88 -3.49
CA GLU A 90 7.34 18.41 -4.74
C GLU A 90 7.78 16.97 -5.03
N TYR A 91 6.86 16.14 -5.51
CA TYR A 91 7.20 14.90 -6.20
C TYR A 91 7.69 15.25 -7.61
N PHE A 92 8.87 14.77 -7.97
CA PHE A 92 9.60 15.18 -9.17
C PHE A 92 8.89 14.90 -10.51
N ARG A 93 7.86 14.05 -10.53
CA ARG A 93 7.04 13.80 -11.72
C ARG A 93 5.80 14.68 -11.70
N ARG A 94 5.42 15.18 -12.87
CA ARG A 94 4.21 15.98 -13.07
C ARG A 94 2.95 15.12 -13.04
N THR A 95 2.47 14.83 -11.84
CA THR A 95 1.42 13.83 -11.59
C THR A 95 0.08 14.44 -11.18
N CYS A 96 0.01 15.75 -10.94
CA CYS A 96 -1.23 16.42 -10.57
C CYS A 96 -1.96 16.93 -11.81
N GLY A 97 -3.07 16.26 -12.17
CA GLY A 97 -3.87 16.57 -13.35
C GLY A 97 -3.88 15.42 -14.35
N ASP A 98 -4.25 15.70 -15.60
CA ASP A 98 -4.26 14.71 -16.68
C ASP A 98 -2.92 14.64 -17.39
N GLU A 99 -2.72 13.64 -18.24
CA GLU A 99 -1.47 13.40 -18.98
C GLU A 99 -0.93 14.64 -19.72
N LYS A 100 -1.82 15.49 -20.23
CA LYS A 100 -1.46 16.71 -20.98
C LYS A 100 -1.30 17.97 -20.12
N THR A 101 -1.82 17.96 -18.89
CA THR A 101 -1.90 19.13 -18.00
C THR A 101 -1.21 18.88 -16.65
N GLY A 102 -0.48 17.77 -16.54
CA GLY A 102 0.21 17.37 -15.32
C GLY A 102 1.10 18.48 -14.78
N THR A 103 0.91 18.79 -13.50
CA THR A 103 1.72 19.72 -12.72
C THR A 103 2.47 18.96 -11.62
N LEU A 104 3.53 19.58 -11.08
CA LEU A 104 4.18 19.08 -9.88
C LEU A 104 3.23 19.19 -8.69
N THR A 105 3.44 18.36 -7.67
CA THR A 105 2.62 18.40 -6.45
C THR A 105 2.88 19.71 -5.70
N PRO A 106 1.88 20.57 -5.50
CA PRO A 106 2.10 21.90 -4.94
C PRO A 106 2.41 21.90 -3.44
N ASN A 107 1.94 20.88 -2.70
CA ASN A 107 1.95 20.89 -1.24
C ASN A 107 2.37 19.54 -0.67
N LYS A 108 3.53 19.47 0.01
CA LYS A 108 4.00 18.27 0.73
C LYS A 108 3.96 16.98 -0.11
N CYS A 109 4.44 17.01 -1.35
CA CYS A 109 4.39 15.86 -2.26
C CYS A 109 2.97 15.31 -2.52
N ARG A 110 1.93 16.15 -2.40
CA ARG A 110 0.52 15.81 -2.65
C ARG A 110 -0.14 16.78 -3.62
N CYS A 111 -1.16 16.30 -4.32
CA CYS A 111 -2.03 17.13 -5.16
C CYS A 111 -3.15 17.75 -4.33
N ASP A 112 -3.59 18.97 -4.68
CA ASP A 112 -4.70 19.63 -3.99
C ASP A 112 -6.03 18.90 -4.27
N LYS A 113 -6.81 18.66 -3.20
CA LYS A 113 -8.14 18.01 -3.23
C LYS A 113 -9.14 18.60 -4.22
N GLU A 114 -9.08 19.91 -4.41
CA GLU A 114 -10.06 20.64 -5.21
C GLU A 114 -9.66 20.79 -6.68
N LYS A 115 -8.37 20.62 -7.02
CA LYS A 115 -7.83 20.92 -8.35
C LYS A 115 -7.48 19.68 -9.19
N SER A 116 -7.60 18.50 -8.60
CA SER A 116 -7.31 17.25 -9.29
C SER A 116 -8.51 16.31 -9.18
N ALA A 117 -8.97 15.78 -10.31
CA ALA A 117 -9.89 14.63 -10.34
C ALA A 117 -9.34 13.41 -9.57
N ASN A 118 -8.05 13.45 -9.20
CA ASN A 118 -7.26 12.40 -8.60
C ASN A 118 -6.53 12.87 -7.33
N ALA A 119 -7.11 13.77 -6.55
CA ALA A 119 -6.36 14.37 -5.46
C ALA A 119 -6.06 13.47 -4.25
N ASP A 120 -6.78 12.36 -4.11
CA ASP A 120 -6.44 11.27 -3.18
C ASP A 120 -5.48 10.24 -3.82
N GLN A 121 -4.98 10.51 -5.03
CA GLN A 121 -4.08 9.61 -5.74
C GLN A 121 -2.64 9.83 -5.28
N VAL A 122 -2.01 8.75 -4.85
CA VAL A 122 -0.57 8.69 -4.59
C VAL A 122 0.15 9.04 -5.90
N PRO A 123 1.00 10.08 -5.95
CA PRO A 123 1.65 10.55 -7.18
C PRO A 123 2.69 9.57 -7.73
N THR A 124 3.03 8.52 -6.97
CA THR A 124 3.96 7.48 -7.37
C THR A 124 3.28 6.14 -7.58
N TYR A 125 3.86 5.31 -8.44
CA TYR A 125 3.50 3.91 -8.67
C TYR A 125 4.69 2.98 -8.39
N PHE A 126 5.73 3.46 -7.70
CA PHE A 126 6.89 2.62 -7.38
C PHE A 126 6.51 1.40 -6.54
N ASP A 127 5.45 1.47 -5.73
CA ASP A 127 4.88 0.33 -5.04
C ASP A 127 4.26 -0.73 -5.98
N TYR A 128 4.13 -0.48 -7.28
CA TYR A 128 3.77 -1.49 -8.29
C TYR A 128 4.94 -1.88 -9.20
N VAL A 129 6.14 -1.35 -8.96
CA VAL A 129 7.38 -1.75 -9.64
C VAL A 129 8.08 -2.84 -8.81
N PRO A 130 8.53 -3.96 -9.42
CA PRO A 130 9.31 -4.99 -8.73
C PRO A 130 10.49 -4.38 -7.96
N GLN A 131 10.73 -4.81 -6.71
CA GLN A 131 11.72 -4.18 -5.83
C GLN A 131 13.12 -4.08 -6.45
N PHE A 132 13.55 -5.10 -7.18
CA PHE A 132 14.84 -5.13 -7.84
C PHE A 132 15.03 -4.02 -8.89
N LEU A 133 13.94 -3.48 -9.45
CA LEU A 133 13.95 -2.47 -10.51
C LEU A 133 13.65 -1.04 -10.00
N ARG A 134 13.40 -0.88 -8.69
CA ARG A 134 13.12 0.44 -8.09
C ARG A 134 14.38 1.24 -7.88
#